data_AF-A0A2N3F880-F1
#
_entry.id   AF-A0A2N3F880-F1
#
_cell.length_a   1.000
_cell.length_b   1.000
_cell.length_c   1.000
_cell.angle_alpha   90.00
_cell.angle_beta   90.00
_cell.angle_gamma   90.00
#
_symmetry.space_group_name_H-M   'P 1'
#
loop_
_entity.id
_entity.type
_entity.pdbx_description
1 polymer ?
#
loop_
_entity_poly.entity_id
_entity_poly.type
_entity_poly.pdbx_seq_one_letter_code
_entity_poly.pdbx_strand_id
1 'polypeptide(L)'
;MAIVEREHRDGTKTFWCVVRQNGKQVWVNGGHQKRAAQELHDRLATKGRENQLPTARDIKFSELVDRYLVNGTHHLREQTITTYKSRLDNHLLPFFSDTKVRRGVTTEAIGRWIAYKKHLGSSDLTIKRCLVTLGAVMSYAVAINLVSQNPVARVKTIRTSDGATGVDYVLSAEQVALLINRTPKGCDRALMRMMFTTGARPSECSELRFGDCDWNAGTITISRTATKNGSNGTKNGLTRVVPMTPDLRHELQEQKRVMNAGVDDLVFPTIRGRRRDMQRFAKDILRPSLTRSGLRVPEGSAVNYLARKTFISLMISQGASPSLVALLVGSSAQQILRTYTKVRQEDTVAAMQRLAASMTTASSDTTSEFAQTA
;
A
#
# COMPACT_ATOMS: atom_id res chain seq x y z
N MET A 1 1.69 33.89 -23.72
CA MET A 1 1.70 34.08 -25.19
C MET A 1 0.40 34.77 -25.54
N ALA A 2 0.38 35.68 -26.51
CA ALA A 2 -0.81 36.44 -26.89
C ALA A 2 -0.83 36.70 -28.39
N ILE A 3 -2.01 36.88 -28.97
CA ILE A 3 -2.19 37.35 -30.35
C ILE A 3 -2.51 38.83 -30.28
N VAL A 4 -1.76 39.65 -31.02
CA VAL A 4 -1.91 41.10 -31.06
C VAL A 4 -2.31 41.52 -32.47
N GLU A 5 -3.42 42.24 -32.57
CA GLU A 5 -3.91 42.82 -33.82
C GLU A 5 -3.29 44.21 -34.04
N ARG A 6 -2.86 44.50 -35.27
CA ARG A 6 -2.43 45.84 -35.69
C ARG A 6 -3.15 46.23 -36.97
N GLU A 7 -3.73 47.42 -36.96
CA GLU A 7 -4.42 48.01 -38.10
C GLU A 7 -3.51 49.05 -38.76
N HIS A 8 -3.38 48.98 -40.09
CA HIS A 8 -2.58 49.89 -40.90
C HIS A 8 -3.44 51.07 -41.38
N ARG A 9 -2.78 52.13 -41.86
CA ARG A 9 -3.47 53.36 -42.34
C ARG A 9 -4.40 53.12 -43.54
N ASP A 10 -4.25 52.01 -44.24
CA ASP A 10 -5.08 51.56 -45.36
C ASP A 10 -6.26 50.67 -44.93
N GLY A 11 -6.49 50.50 -43.62
CA GLY A 11 -7.56 49.67 -43.06
C GLY A 11 -7.25 48.17 -43.03
N THR A 12 -6.07 47.74 -43.51
CA THR A 12 -5.68 46.33 -43.45
C THR A 12 -5.21 45.95 -42.05
N LYS A 13 -5.51 44.70 -41.64
CA LYS A 13 -5.15 44.17 -40.31
C LYS A 13 -4.07 43.11 -40.43
N THR A 14 -3.09 43.14 -39.54
CA THR A 14 -2.06 42.10 -39.38
C THR A 14 -2.09 41.57 -37.95
N PHE A 15 -2.11 40.25 -37.81
CA PHE A 15 -2.10 39.57 -36.52
C PHE A 15 -0.68 39.07 -36.21
N TRP A 16 -0.22 39.33 -34.99
CA TRP A 16 1.11 38.93 -34.52
C TRP A 16 1.00 37.98 -33.34
N CYS A 17 1.73 36.86 -33.39
CA CYS A 17 1.87 35.94 -32.28
C CYS A 17 3.07 36.36 -31.41
N VAL A 18 2.81 36.77 -30.17
CA VAL A 18 3.85 37.14 -29.21
C VAL A 18 4.21 35.92 -28.36
N VAL A 19 5.44 35.43 -28.58
CA VAL A 19 5.97 34.23 -27.91
C VAL A 19 7.24 34.59 -27.13
N ARG A 20 7.50 33.88 -26.02
CA ARG A 20 8.78 33.99 -25.30
C ARG A 20 9.70 32.86 -25.76
N GLN A 21 10.85 33.21 -26.32
CA GLN A 21 11.92 32.28 -26.65
C GLN A 21 13.19 32.72 -25.93
N ASN A 22 13.83 31.82 -25.17
CA ASN A 22 15.06 32.09 -24.41
C ASN A 22 14.98 33.36 -23.53
N GLY A 23 13.85 33.59 -22.87
CA GLY A 23 13.62 34.76 -22.01
C GLY A 23 13.35 36.08 -22.74
N LYS A 24 13.45 36.12 -24.08
CA LYS A 24 13.15 37.30 -24.90
C LYS A 24 11.77 37.16 -25.57
N GLN A 25 11.06 38.29 -25.70
CA GLN A 25 9.82 38.33 -26.48
C GLN A 25 10.15 38.39 -27.97
N VAL A 26 9.60 37.45 -28.73
CA VAL A 26 9.72 37.38 -30.19
C VAL A 26 8.33 37.53 -30.79
N TRP A 27 8.23 38.37 -31.80
CA TRP A 27 6.99 38.66 -32.53
C TRP A 27 7.02 37.89 -33.85
N VAL A 28 6.08 36.97 -34.03
CA VAL A 28 5.97 36.17 -35.25
C VAL A 28 4.74 36.61 -36.02
N ASN A 29 4.90 36.94 -37.30
CA ASN A 29 3.80 37.36 -38.17
C ASN A 29 2.83 36.18 -38.39
N GLY A 30 1.56 36.36 -38.00
CA GLY A 30 0.47 35.40 -38.17
C GLY A 30 -0.42 35.68 -39.39
N GLY A 31 -0.03 36.62 -40.25
CA GLY A 31 -0.73 37.01 -41.47
C GLY A 31 -1.90 37.99 -41.23
N HIS A 32 -2.76 38.09 -42.24
CA HIS A 32 -3.90 39.01 -42.27
C HIS A 32 -5.23 38.38 -41.81
N GLN A 33 -5.22 37.09 -41.47
CA GLN A 33 -6.40 36.37 -41.02
C GLN A 33 -6.22 35.89 -39.58
N LYS A 34 -7.20 36.20 -38.73
CA LYS A 34 -7.20 35.83 -37.30
C LYS A 34 -7.09 34.32 -37.07
N ARG A 35 -7.68 33.50 -37.95
CA ARG A 35 -7.64 32.03 -37.87
C ARG A 35 -6.23 31.46 -38.12
N ALA A 36 -5.52 31.99 -39.12
CA ALA A 36 -4.14 31.58 -39.41
C ALA A 36 -3.20 31.95 -38.25
N ALA A 37 -3.41 33.12 -37.63
CA ALA A 37 -2.68 33.52 -36.43
C ALA A 37 -2.99 32.62 -35.23
N GLN A 38 -4.23 32.14 -35.07
CA GLN A 38 -4.61 31.20 -34.01
C GLN A 38 -3.93 29.83 -34.20
N GLU A 39 -3.94 29.28 -35.40
CA GLU A 39 -3.27 28.01 -35.70
C GLU A 39 -1.75 28.09 -35.51
N LEU A 40 -1.15 29.22 -35.88
CA LEU A 40 0.26 29.51 -35.63
C LEU A 40 0.55 29.65 -34.13
N HIS A 41 -0.31 30.36 -33.40
CA HIS A 41 -0.21 30.51 -31.95
C HIS A 41 -0.25 29.15 -31.25
N ASP A 42 -1.17 28.26 -31.60
CA ASP A 42 -1.32 26.96 -30.95
C ASP A 42 -0.15 26.03 -31.26
N ARG A 43 0.38 26.09 -32.50
CA ARG A 43 1.61 25.39 -32.92
C ARG A 43 2.83 25.90 -32.15
N LEU A 44 2.96 27.22 -31.98
CA LEU A 44 4.06 27.85 -31.25
C LEU A 44 3.94 27.68 -29.73
N ALA A 45 2.72 27.59 -29.18
CA ALA A 45 2.47 27.31 -27.78
C ALA A 45 2.82 25.85 -27.43
N THR A 46 2.53 24.92 -28.35
CA THR A 46 2.93 23.51 -28.22
C THR A 46 4.45 23.37 -28.26
N LYS A 47 5.12 23.99 -29.25
CA LYS A 47 6.59 24.03 -29.31
C LYS A 47 7.22 24.81 -28.15
N GLY A 48 6.56 25.86 -27.65
CA GLY A 48 7.03 26.67 -26.52
C GLY A 48 6.95 25.93 -25.18
N ARG A 49 6.00 25.00 -25.03
CA ARG A 49 5.97 24.04 -23.90
C ARG A 49 7.07 22.99 -24.03
N GLU A 50 7.40 22.55 -25.24
CA GLU A 50 8.53 21.64 -25.50
C GLU A 50 9.90 22.31 -25.32
N ASN A 51 10.01 23.62 -25.60
CA ASN A 51 11.25 24.42 -25.55
C ASN A 51 11.43 25.30 -24.31
N GLN A 52 10.63 25.14 -23.25
CA GLN A 52 11.06 25.61 -21.93
C GLN A 52 12.14 24.67 -21.40
N LEU A 53 13.33 24.80 -22.00
CA LEU A 53 14.51 24.10 -21.56
C LEU A 53 14.72 24.41 -20.08
N PRO A 54 14.87 23.39 -19.23
CA PRO A 54 15.25 23.59 -17.84
C PRO A 54 16.54 24.41 -17.77
N THR A 55 16.42 25.66 -17.28
CA THR A 55 17.52 26.63 -17.14
C THR A 55 18.56 26.17 -16.12
N ALA A 56 18.20 25.19 -15.28
CA ALA A 56 19.08 24.56 -14.31
C ALA A 56 20.21 23.78 -15.00
N ARG A 57 21.39 23.81 -14.40
CA ARG A 57 22.52 22.94 -14.76
C ARG A 57 22.10 21.47 -14.63
N ASP A 58 22.52 20.63 -15.58
CA ASP A 58 22.26 19.18 -15.51
C ASP A 58 23.08 18.55 -14.37
N ILE A 59 22.38 17.94 -13.42
CA ILE A 59 22.95 17.37 -12.19
C ILE A 59 23.10 15.85 -12.30
N LYS A 60 23.91 15.28 -11.41
CA LYS A 60 24.02 13.83 -11.28
C LYS A 60 22.75 13.27 -10.63
N PHE A 61 22.45 12.00 -10.88
CA PHE A 61 21.32 11.33 -10.26
C PHE A 61 21.48 11.23 -8.74
N SER A 62 22.69 10.99 -8.23
CA SER A 62 22.98 11.02 -6.79
C SER A 62 22.58 12.36 -6.14
N GLU A 63 22.98 13.47 -6.76
CA GLU A 63 22.61 14.82 -6.30
C GLU A 63 21.09 15.06 -6.35
N LEU A 64 20.40 14.56 -7.37
CA LEU A 64 18.94 14.62 -7.44
C LEU A 64 18.29 13.82 -6.30
N VAL A 65 18.82 12.64 -5.99
CA VAL A 65 18.33 11.79 -4.90
C VAL A 65 18.47 12.51 -3.56
N ASP A 66 19.61 13.14 -3.29
CA ASP A 66 19.81 13.92 -2.06
C ASP A 66 18.81 15.06 -1.95
N ARG A 67 18.63 15.84 -3.03
CA ARG A 67 17.64 16.92 -3.08
C ARG A 67 16.21 16.42 -2.88
N TYR A 68 15.87 15.27 -3.46
CA TYR A 68 14.56 14.65 -3.31
C TYR A 68 14.33 14.21 -1.85
N LEU A 69 15.29 13.53 -1.24
CA LEU A 69 15.17 13.07 0.14
C LEU A 69 15.00 14.24 1.11
N VAL A 70 15.71 15.35 0.91
CA VAL A 70 15.61 16.54 1.77
C VAL A 70 14.31 17.33 1.51
N ASN A 71 13.99 17.65 0.26
CA ASN A 71 12.93 18.62 -0.05
C ASN A 71 11.64 17.98 -0.59
N GLY A 72 11.76 16.84 -1.26
CA GLY A 72 10.67 16.16 -1.97
C GLY A 72 9.87 15.17 -1.13
N THR A 73 10.27 14.89 0.12
CA THR A 73 9.64 13.85 0.95
C THR A 73 8.83 14.34 2.15
N HIS A 74 8.67 15.66 2.33
CA HIS A 74 7.98 16.25 3.49
C HIS A 74 6.54 15.74 3.73
N HIS A 75 5.85 15.31 2.67
CA HIS A 75 4.49 14.75 2.73
C HIS A 75 4.45 13.24 2.99
N LEU A 76 5.61 12.57 3.00
CA LEU A 76 5.72 11.13 3.17
C LEU A 76 5.92 10.77 4.64
N ARG A 77 5.33 9.64 5.05
CA ARG A 77 5.63 9.05 6.34
C ARG A 77 7.09 8.60 6.39
N GLU A 78 7.70 8.70 7.56
CA GLU A 78 9.10 8.34 7.78
C GLU A 78 9.45 6.91 7.33
N GLN A 79 8.55 5.94 7.56
CA GLN A 79 8.74 4.57 7.10
C GLN A 79 8.81 4.46 5.57
N THR A 80 8.03 5.29 4.86
CA THR A 80 8.07 5.38 3.40
C THR A 80 9.42 5.94 2.95
N ILE A 81 9.89 7.00 3.60
CA ILE A 81 11.21 7.61 3.34
C ILE A 81 12.33 6.58 3.56
N THR A 82 12.31 5.87 4.68
CA THR A 82 13.28 4.79 4.99
C THR A 82 13.26 3.71 3.91
N THR A 83 12.06 3.31 3.46
CA THR A 83 11.90 2.30 2.41
C THR A 83 12.40 2.80 1.05
N TYR A 84 12.16 4.08 0.73
CA TYR A 84 12.65 4.71 -0.49
C TYR A 84 14.17 4.80 -0.47
N LYS A 85 14.76 5.32 0.62
CA LYS A 85 16.21 5.37 0.81
C LYS A 85 16.87 4.00 0.62
N SER A 86 16.34 2.96 1.27
CA SER A 86 16.85 1.59 1.09
C SER A 86 16.82 1.12 -0.38
N ARG A 87 15.78 1.45 -1.15
CA ARG A 87 15.72 1.08 -2.59
C ARG A 87 16.66 1.93 -3.43
N LEU A 88 16.82 3.20 -3.08
CA LEU A 88 17.74 4.12 -3.75
C LEU A 88 19.18 3.61 -3.57
N ASP A 89 19.61 3.39 -2.33
CA ASP A 89 20.95 2.96 -1.95
C ASP A 89 21.29 1.58 -2.51
N ASN A 90 20.38 0.60 -2.40
CA ASN A 90 20.69 -0.80 -2.74
C ASN A 90 20.44 -1.16 -4.21
N HIS A 91 19.67 -0.36 -4.96
CA HIS A 91 19.22 -0.76 -6.30
C HIS A 91 19.34 0.30 -7.39
N LEU A 92 19.14 1.58 -7.09
CA LEU A 92 19.14 2.63 -8.12
C LEU A 92 20.49 3.36 -8.20
N LEU A 93 21.02 3.81 -7.07
CA LEU A 93 22.32 4.48 -7.00
C LEU A 93 23.48 3.64 -7.55
N PRO A 94 23.57 2.32 -7.29
CA PRO A 94 24.65 1.50 -7.85
C PRO A 94 24.73 1.52 -9.39
N PHE A 95 23.65 1.87 -10.08
CA PHE A 95 23.61 1.93 -11.54
C PHE A 95 23.57 3.38 -12.06
N PHE A 96 22.83 4.28 -11.40
CA PHE A 96 22.56 5.62 -11.91
C PHE A 96 23.39 6.73 -11.27
N SER A 97 24.13 6.50 -10.17
CA SER A 97 24.74 7.56 -9.34
C SER A 97 25.36 8.72 -10.14
N ASP A 98 26.32 8.41 -11.03
CA ASP A 98 27.06 9.42 -11.81
C ASP A 98 26.38 9.83 -13.12
N THR A 99 25.22 9.24 -13.43
CA THR A 99 24.45 9.53 -14.63
C THR A 99 23.86 10.93 -14.54
N LYS A 100 24.06 11.73 -15.58
CA LYS A 100 23.40 13.03 -15.73
C LYS A 100 21.90 12.84 -15.94
N VAL A 101 21.08 13.49 -15.11
CA VAL A 101 19.64 13.22 -15.06
C VAL A 101 18.97 13.48 -16.42
N ARG A 102 19.22 14.65 -17.02
CA ARG A 102 18.51 15.06 -18.25
C ARG A 102 18.90 14.22 -19.46
N ARG A 103 20.18 13.88 -19.59
CA ARG A 103 20.71 13.16 -20.76
C ARG A 103 20.73 11.64 -20.59
N GLY A 104 20.87 11.16 -19.35
CA GLY A 104 21.24 9.77 -19.08
C GLY A 104 20.18 8.94 -18.36
N VAL A 105 19.23 9.55 -17.63
CA VAL A 105 18.11 8.81 -17.01
C VAL A 105 16.96 8.74 -18.01
N THR A 106 17.17 8.03 -19.12
CA THR A 106 16.18 7.86 -20.20
C THR A 106 15.36 6.58 -20.02
N THR A 107 14.24 6.45 -20.74
CA THR A 107 13.45 5.20 -20.77
C THR A 107 14.31 4.00 -21.16
N GLU A 108 15.25 4.18 -22.10
CA GLU A 108 16.18 3.15 -22.53
C GLU A 108 17.15 2.75 -21.41
N ALA A 109 17.73 3.73 -20.70
CA ALA A 109 18.61 3.47 -19.56
C ALA A 109 17.88 2.73 -18.42
N ILE A 110 16.61 3.06 -18.19
CA ILE A 110 15.75 2.32 -17.25
C ILE A 110 15.53 0.88 -17.74
N GLY A 111 15.32 0.67 -19.04
CA GLY A 111 15.25 -0.67 -19.64
C GLY A 111 16.52 -1.49 -19.40
N ARG A 112 17.70 -0.89 -19.58
CA ARG A 112 18.99 -1.53 -19.26
C ARG A 112 19.12 -1.87 -17.78
N TRP A 113 18.72 -0.97 -16.90
CA TRP A 113 18.72 -1.21 -15.46
C TRP A 113 17.78 -2.37 -15.06
N ILE A 114 16.59 -2.47 -15.68
CA ILE A 114 15.67 -3.61 -15.46
C ILE A 114 16.35 -4.93 -15.86
N ALA A 115 16.94 -4.98 -17.05
CA ALA A 115 17.65 -6.18 -17.54
C ALA A 115 18.81 -6.57 -16.59
N TYR A 116 19.59 -5.58 -16.15
CA TYR A 116 20.66 -5.77 -15.17
C TYR A 116 20.13 -6.35 -13.85
N LYS A 117 19.04 -5.81 -13.29
CA LYS A 117 18.45 -6.34 -12.05
C LYS A 117 17.90 -7.75 -12.20
N LYS A 118 17.33 -8.09 -13.36
CA LYS A 118 16.90 -9.47 -13.66
C LYS A 118 18.08 -10.43 -13.72
N HIS A 119 19.18 -10.02 -14.35
CA HIS A 119 20.41 -10.82 -14.39
C HIS A 119 20.96 -11.08 -12.97
N LEU A 120 20.86 -10.11 -12.07
CA LEU A 120 21.19 -10.27 -10.65
C LEU A 120 20.14 -11.05 -9.82
N GLY A 121 19.18 -11.73 -10.46
CA GLY A 121 18.17 -12.54 -9.77
C GLY A 121 17.12 -11.77 -8.97
N SER A 122 16.97 -10.45 -9.20
CA SER A 122 15.95 -9.67 -8.49
C SER A 122 14.54 -10.02 -8.99
N SER A 123 13.60 -10.21 -8.07
CA SER A 123 12.22 -10.52 -8.41
C SER A 123 11.52 -9.35 -9.12
N ASP A 124 10.56 -9.67 -9.99
CA ASP A 124 9.74 -8.67 -10.71
C ASP A 124 9.05 -7.68 -9.75
N LEU A 125 8.62 -8.14 -8.57
CA LEU A 125 8.04 -7.28 -7.54
C LEU A 125 9.06 -6.28 -6.97
N THR A 126 10.32 -6.71 -6.78
CA THR A 126 11.39 -5.82 -6.31
C THR A 126 11.68 -4.74 -7.35
N ILE A 127 11.81 -5.14 -8.62
CA ILE A 127 12.05 -4.19 -9.72
C ILE A 127 10.88 -3.20 -9.84
N LYS A 128 9.63 -3.68 -9.80
CA LYS A 128 8.43 -2.83 -9.81
C LYS A 128 8.42 -1.82 -8.66
N ARG A 129 8.77 -2.23 -7.44
CA ARG A 129 8.87 -1.33 -6.27
C ARG A 129 9.97 -0.28 -6.41
N CYS A 130 11.08 -0.65 -7.03
CA CYS A 130 12.16 0.29 -7.34
C CYS A 130 11.73 1.28 -8.43
N LEU A 131 11.02 0.85 -9.48
CA LEU A 131 10.45 1.74 -10.49
C LEU A 131 9.46 2.76 -9.89
N VAL A 132 8.63 2.36 -8.92
CA VAL A 132 7.78 3.31 -8.20
C VAL A 132 8.61 4.38 -7.47
N THR A 133 9.73 3.96 -6.85
CA THR A 133 10.62 4.88 -6.12
C THR A 133 11.35 5.82 -7.09
N LEU A 134 11.88 5.29 -8.20
CA LEU A 134 12.49 6.07 -9.27
C LEU A 134 11.47 7.05 -9.89
N GLY A 135 10.23 6.60 -10.08
CA GLY A 135 9.13 7.43 -10.56
C GLY A 135 8.91 8.65 -9.67
N ALA A 136 8.90 8.47 -8.35
CA ALA A 136 8.76 9.58 -7.40
C ALA A 136 9.93 10.57 -7.49
N VAL A 137 11.17 10.08 -7.55
CA VAL A 137 12.38 10.92 -7.73
C VAL A 137 12.31 11.71 -9.04
N MET A 138 11.93 11.08 -10.14
CA MET A 138 11.83 11.74 -11.44
C MET A 138 10.63 12.69 -11.54
N SER A 139 9.53 12.43 -10.83
CA SER A 139 8.43 13.40 -10.70
C SER A 139 8.88 14.64 -9.93
N TYR A 140 9.72 14.49 -8.90
CA TYR A 140 10.35 15.64 -8.24
C TYR A 140 11.27 16.41 -9.21
N ALA A 141 12.04 15.70 -10.05
CA ALA A 141 12.85 16.35 -11.09
C ALA A 141 12.01 17.17 -12.09
N VAL A 142 10.80 16.70 -12.44
CA VAL A 142 9.84 17.47 -13.23
C VAL A 142 9.37 18.71 -12.45
N ALA A 143 8.98 18.53 -11.18
CA ALA A 143 8.47 19.61 -10.35
C ALA A 143 9.46 20.77 -10.16
N ILE A 144 10.77 20.48 -10.08
CA ILE A 144 11.82 21.51 -10.00
C ILE A 144 12.29 22.02 -11.36
N ASN A 145 11.60 21.68 -12.45
CA ASN A 145 11.97 22.01 -13.82
C ASN A 145 13.42 21.60 -14.15
N LEU A 146 13.83 20.38 -13.78
CA LEU A 146 15.12 19.79 -14.21
C LEU A 146 14.99 18.99 -15.51
N VAL A 147 13.82 18.35 -15.70
CA VAL A 147 13.41 17.61 -16.89
C VAL A 147 11.96 17.97 -17.22
N SER A 148 11.57 17.88 -18.50
CA SER A 148 10.22 18.22 -18.94
C SER A 148 9.20 17.11 -18.71
N GLN A 149 9.64 15.85 -18.64
CA GLN A 149 8.78 14.68 -18.50
C GLN A 149 9.42 13.60 -17.63
N ASN A 150 8.59 12.80 -16.97
CA ASN A 150 9.05 11.65 -16.20
C ASN A 150 9.30 10.44 -17.14
N PRO A 151 10.56 9.98 -17.31
CA PRO A 151 10.88 8.87 -18.22
C PRO A 151 10.29 7.53 -17.76
N VAL A 152 10.02 7.37 -16.46
CA VAL A 152 9.46 6.13 -15.90
C VAL A 152 8.05 5.88 -16.41
N ALA A 153 7.29 6.92 -16.74
CA ALA A 153 5.91 6.80 -17.24
C ALA A 153 5.82 6.05 -18.58
N ARG A 154 6.91 6.00 -19.35
CA ARG A 154 6.99 5.31 -20.65
C ARG A 154 7.57 3.91 -20.56
N VAL A 155 7.96 3.46 -19.36
CA VAL A 155 8.52 2.12 -19.15
C VAL A 155 7.39 1.10 -19.15
N LYS A 156 7.54 0.04 -19.95
CA LYS A 156 6.54 -1.04 -20.01
C LYS A 156 6.34 -1.64 -18.62
N THR A 157 5.08 -1.70 -18.19
CA THR A 157 4.71 -2.23 -16.87
C THR A 157 5.19 -3.67 -16.71
N ILE A 158 5.96 -3.92 -15.65
CA ILE A 158 6.33 -5.27 -15.24
C ILE A 158 5.07 -5.97 -14.73
N ARG A 159 4.64 -6.99 -15.48
CA ARG A 159 3.56 -7.88 -15.06
C ARG A 159 4.09 -8.76 -13.93
N THR A 160 3.78 -8.40 -12.71
CA THR A 160 3.78 -9.35 -11.60
C THR A 160 2.58 -10.25 -11.82
N SER A 161 2.76 -11.58 -11.86
CA SER A 161 1.60 -12.48 -11.81
C SER A 161 0.78 -12.10 -10.58
N ASP A 162 -0.56 -12.14 -10.68
CA ASP A 162 -1.44 -11.79 -9.56
C ASP A 162 -1.30 -12.77 -8.36
N GLY A 163 -0.47 -13.80 -8.50
CA GLY A 163 0.02 -14.70 -7.43
C GLY A 163 1.48 -14.50 -6.99
N ALA A 164 2.21 -13.49 -7.49
CA ALA A 164 3.61 -13.23 -7.11
C ALA A 164 3.78 -12.66 -5.69
N THR A 165 2.70 -12.56 -4.91
CA THR A 165 2.73 -12.17 -3.50
C THR A 165 2.58 -13.39 -2.60
N GLY A 166 3.54 -14.31 -2.68
CA GLY A 166 3.65 -15.47 -1.81
C GLY A 166 2.54 -16.52 -2.01
N VAL A 167 2.79 -17.71 -1.48
CA VAL A 167 1.77 -18.76 -1.41
C VAL A 167 0.60 -18.24 -0.55
N ASP A 168 -0.62 -18.33 -1.08
CA ASP A 168 -1.82 -17.95 -0.34
C ASP A 168 -2.16 -19.04 0.68
N TYR A 169 -1.46 -18.99 1.81
CA TYR A 169 -1.58 -19.96 2.88
C TYR A 169 -2.19 -19.33 4.13
N VAL A 170 -3.10 -20.09 4.77
CA VAL A 170 -3.73 -19.80 6.05
C VAL A 170 -3.84 -21.08 6.87
N LEU A 171 -3.89 -20.96 8.20
CA LEU A 171 -4.13 -22.09 9.10
C LEU A 171 -5.63 -22.36 9.28
N SER A 172 -5.98 -23.61 9.59
CA SER A 172 -7.34 -23.97 10.07
C SER A 172 -7.56 -23.52 11.53
N ALA A 173 -8.80 -23.55 12.00
CA ALA A 173 -9.12 -23.19 13.39
C ALA A 173 -8.41 -24.09 14.41
N GLU A 174 -8.32 -25.39 14.13
CA GLU A 174 -7.64 -26.39 14.97
C GLU A 174 -6.13 -26.13 15.00
N GLN A 175 -5.54 -25.79 13.85
CA GLN A 175 -4.13 -25.43 13.76
C GLN A 175 -3.82 -24.13 14.53
N VAL A 176 -4.72 -23.13 14.48
CA VAL A 176 -4.58 -21.90 15.28
C VAL A 176 -4.63 -22.22 16.77
N ALA A 177 -5.60 -23.02 17.22
CA ALA A 177 -5.71 -23.43 18.61
C ALA A 177 -4.46 -24.18 19.09
N LEU A 178 -3.99 -25.15 18.30
CA LEU A 178 -2.75 -25.88 18.58
C LEU A 178 -1.54 -24.96 18.64
N LEU A 179 -1.42 -24.01 17.70
CA LEU A 179 -0.32 -23.06 17.63
C LEU A 179 -0.26 -22.14 18.86
N ILE A 180 -1.40 -21.60 19.27
CA ILE A 180 -1.48 -20.76 20.47
C ILE A 180 -1.15 -21.59 21.71
N ASN A 181 -1.72 -22.79 21.85
CA ASN A 181 -1.51 -23.64 23.03
C ASN A 181 -0.06 -24.12 23.18
N ARG A 182 0.67 -24.31 22.07
CA ARG A 182 2.10 -24.67 22.08
C ARG A 182 3.04 -23.46 22.12
N THR A 183 2.51 -22.24 22.09
CA THR A 183 3.32 -21.04 22.36
C THR A 183 3.56 -20.92 23.86
N PRO A 184 4.81 -20.64 24.32
CA PRO A 184 5.10 -20.49 25.74
C PRO A 184 4.16 -19.51 26.45
N LYS A 185 3.71 -19.85 27.65
CA LYS A 185 2.83 -19.00 28.46
C LYS A 185 3.46 -17.62 28.68
N GLY A 186 2.60 -16.61 28.87
CA GLY A 186 3.00 -15.22 29.08
C GLY A 186 2.80 -14.37 27.83
N CYS A 187 3.62 -13.33 27.69
CA CYS A 187 3.45 -12.27 26.68
C CYS A 187 3.38 -12.80 25.23
N ASP A 188 4.15 -13.83 24.88
CA ASP A 188 4.16 -14.36 23.52
C ASP A 188 2.85 -15.06 23.15
N ARG A 189 2.29 -15.85 24.07
CA ARG A 189 1.01 -16.53 23.83
C ARG A 189 -0.14 -15.53 23.78
N ALA A 190 -0.16 -14.55 24.69
CA ALA A 190 -1.15 -13.47 24.66
C ALA A 190 -1.08 -12.66 23.36
N LEU A 191 0.12 -12.35 22.86
CA LEU A 191 0.32 -11.68 21.58
C LEU A 191 -0.16 -12.52 20.40
N MET A 192 0.16 -13.81 20.39
CA MET A 192 -0.32 -14.75 19.37
C MET A 192 -1.85 -14.80 19.38
N ARG A 193 -2.46 -14.97 20.56
CA ARG A 193 -3.91 -14.98 20.70
C ARG A 193 -4.53 -13.68 20.19
N MET A 194 -4.03 -12.53 20.63
CA MET A 194 -4.47 -11.21 20.15
C MET A 194 -4.46 -11.14 18.62
N MET A 195 -3.35 -11.51 17.98
CA MET A 195 -3.22 -11.39 16.53
C MET A 195 -4.14 -12.36 15.76
N PHE A 196 -4.32 -13.58 16.25
CA PHE A 196 -5.13 -14.60 15.59
C PHE A 196 -6.64 -14.46 15.86
N THR A 197 -7.07 -13.80 16.96
CA THR A 197 -8.50 -13.63 17.28
C THR A 197 -9.06 -12.25 16.98
N THR A 198 -8.22 -11.25 16.68
CA THR A 198 -8.67 -9.89 16.32
C THR A 198 -8.23 -9.46 14.92
N GLY A 199 -7.29 -10.19 14.31
CA GLY A 199 -6.67 -9.81 13.05
C GLY A 199 -5.84 -8.52 13.14
N ALA A 200 -5.45 -8.07 14.34
CA ALA A 200 -4.62 -6.88 14.52
C ALA A 200 -3.30 -6.97 13.75
N ARG A 201 -2.85 -5.82 13.23
CA ARG A 201 -1.56 -5.75 12.54
C ARG A 201 -0.43 -5.83 13.57
N PRO A 202 0.72 -6.41 13.20
CA PRO A 202 1.89 -6.47 14.08
C PRO A 202 2.22 -5.12 14.74
N SER A 203 2.28 -4.03 13.96
CA SER A 203 2.59 -2.69 14.46
C SER A 203 1.53 -2.08 15.38
N GLU A 204 0.27 -2.52 15.30
CA GLU A 204 -0.81 -2.09 16.20
C GLU A 204 -0.59 -2.75 17.58
N CYS A 205 -0.30 -4.05 17.61
CA CYS A 205 0.01 -4.75 18.86
C CYS A 205 1.25 -4.17 19.57
N SER A 206 2.27 -3.73 18.83
CA SER A 206 3.49 -3.14 19.41
C SER A 206 3.23 -1.87 20.24
N GLU A 207 2.14 -1.14 19.97
CA GLU A 207 1.78 0.10 20.66
C GLU A 207 0.51 -0.01 21.51
N LEU A 208 -0.05 -1.21 21.63
CA LEU A 208 -1.23 -1.42 22.44
C LEU A 208 -0.88 -1.22 23.92
N ARG A 209 -1.70 -0.44 24.64
CA ARG A 209 -1.55 -0.19 26.09
C ARG A 209 -2.73 -0.75 26.87
N PHE A 210 -2.53 -1.02 28.15
CA PHE A 210 -3.62 -1.56 28.98
C PHE A 210 -4.80 -0.61 29.14
N GLY A 211 -4.59 0.71 29.01
CA GLY A 211 -5.64 1.73 28.97
C GLY A 211 -6.47 1.70 27.68
N ASP A 212 -6.01 1.01 26.63
CA ASP A 212 -6.81 0.78 25.42
C ASP A 212 -7.84 -0.36 25.61
N CYS A 213 -7.74 -1.12 26.71
CA CYS A 213 -8.63 -2.23 27.04
C CYS A 213 -9.78 -1.76 27.94
N ASP A 214 -11.01 -1.82 27.44
CA ASP A 214 -12.21 -1.72 28.26
C ASP A 214 -12.55 -3.10 28.81
N TRP A 215 -12.22 -3.31 30.08
CA TRP A 215 -12.44 -4.59 30.76
C TRP A 215 -13.90 -4.86 31.08
N ASN A 216 -14.74 -3.83 31.18
CA ASN A 216 -16.16 -3.96 31.46
C ASN A 216 -16.91 -4.35 30.19
N ALA A 217 -16.68 -3.62 29.11
CA ALA A 217 -17.24 -3.93 27.80
C ALA A 217 -16.59 -5.16 27.14
N GLY A 218 -15.41 -5.58 27.60
CA GLY A 218 -14.65 -6.67 27.01
C GLY A 218 -14.13 -6.32 25.62
N THR A 219 -13.67 -5.09 25.41
CA THR A 219 -13.23 -4.59 24.11
C THR A 219 -11.86 -3.92 24.14
N ILE A 220 -11.19 -3.87 22.99
CA ILE A 220 -9.89 -3.25 22.80
C ILE A 220 -10.01 -2.15 21.74
N THR A 221 -9.56 -0.95 22.07
CA THR A 221 -9.49 0.17 21.13
C THR A 221 -8.14 0.19 20.42
N ILE A 222 -8.14 0.03 19.09
CA ILE A 222 -6.94 0.10 18.27
C ILE A 222 -6.93 1.42 17.51
N SER A 223 -6.17 2.39 18.02
CA SER A 223 -6.05 3.76 17.49
C SER A 223 -4.62 4.14 17.05
N ARG A 224 -3.62 3.37 17.48
CA ARG A 224 -2.19 3.71 17.32
C ARG A 224 -1.40 2.58 16.67
N THR A 225 -0.26 2.94 16.11
CA THR A 225 0.75 2.01 15.59
C THR A 225 2.14 2.45 16.01
N ALA A 226 2.97 1.48 16.41
CA ALA A 226 4.38 1.74 16.64
C ALA A 226 5.10 2.02 15.32
N THR A 227 5.99 3.00 15.36
CA THR A 227 6.99 3.27 14.32
C THR A 227 8.38 3.30 14.94
N LYS A 228 9.41 3.36 14.09
CA LYS A 228 10.81 3.35 14.53
C LYS A 228 11.13 4.48 15.52
N ASN A 229 10.51 5.66 15.36
CA ASN A 229 10.82 6.85 16.15
C ASN A 229 9.70 7.28 17.11
N GLY A 230 8.62 6.51 17.25
CA GLY A 230 7.50 6.93 18.09
C GLY A 230 6.17 6.30 17.72
N SER A 231 5.08 6.92 18.15
CA SER A 231 3.71 6.46 17.86
C SER A 231 3.12 7.29 16.72
N ASN A 232 2.40 6.64 15.81
CA ASN A 232 1.57 7.31 14.82
C ASN A 232 0.13 6.80 14.92
N GLY A 233 -0.83 7.59 14.45
CA GLY A 233 -2.17 7.08 14.15
C GLY A 233 -2.12 5.89 13.18
N THR A 234 -3.17 5.07 13.16
CA THR A 234 -3.21 3.89 12.28
C THR A 234 -2.99 4.26 10.81
N LYS A 235 -2.63 3.28 9.96
CA LYS A 235 -2.32 3.53 8.54
C LYS A 235 -3.40 4.36 7.83
N ASN A 236 -4.66 4.18 8.20
CA ASN A 236 -5.79 4.87 7.59
C ASN A 236 -6.40 5.95 8.50
N GLY A 237 -5.80 6.25 9.66
CA GLY A 237 -6.38 7.15 10.67
C GLY A 237 -7.64 6.61 11.34
N LEU A 238 -8.00 5.35 11.08
CA LEU A 238 -9.19 4.71 11.64
C LEU A 238 -8.88 4.16 13.03
N THR A 239 -9.58 4.69 14.03
CA THR A 239 -9.75 4.03 15.32
C THR A 239 -10.82 2.97 15.19
N ARG A 240 -10.59 1.79 15.76
CA ARG A 240 -11.59 0.72 15.78
C ARG A 240 -11.63 0.04 17.13
N VAL A 241 -12.80 -0.49 17.47
CA VAL A 241 -13.02 -1.28 18.68
C VAL A 241 -13.16 -2.73 18.27
N VAL A 242 -12.41 -3.63 18.92
CA VAL A 242 -12.50 -5.07 18.68
C VAL A 242 -12.90 -5.79 19.97
N PRO A 243 -13.87 -6.72 19.92
CA PRO A 243 -14.24 -7.50 21.08
C PRO A 243 -13.13 -8.49 21.46
N MET A 244 -12.96 -8.72 22.75
CA MET A 244 -12.09 -9.76 23.28
C MET A 244 -12.82 -11.10 23.29
N THR A 245 -12.13 -12.17 22.88
CA THR A 245 -12.59 -13.52 23.25
C THR A 245 -12.36 -13.75 24.74
N PRO A 246 -13.11 -14.67 25.40
CA PRO A 246 -12.92 -14.97 26.82
C PRO A 246 -11.47 -15.32 27.17
N ASP A 247 -10.84 -16.19 26.37
CA ASP A 247 -9.44 -16.57 26.55
C ASP A 247 -8.47 -15.39 26.39
N LEU A 248 -8.73 -14.48 25.43
CA LEU A 248 -7.89 -13.30 25.23
C LEU A 248 -8.00 -12.39 26.46
N ARG A 249 -9.21 -12.13 26.93
CA ARG A 249 -9.43 -11.32 28.14
C ARG A 249 -8.67 -11.90 29.32
N HIS A 250 -8.78 -13.21 29.54
CA HIS A 250 -8.08 -13.89 30.63
C HIS A 250 -6.54 -13.77 30.51
N GLU A 251 -5.97 -14.01 29.32
CA GLU A 251 -4.53 -13.90 29.12
C GLU A 251 -4.01 -12.46 29.29
N LEU A 252 -4.78 -11.45 28.86
CA LEU A 252 -4.42 -10.05 29.03
C LEU A 252 -4.53 -9.61 30.50
N GLN A 253 -5.53 -10.07 31.24
CA GLN A 253 -5.67 -9.80 32.68
C GLN A 253 -4.53 -10.42 33.48
N GLU A 254 -4.20 -11.68 33.20
CA GLU A 254 -3.08 -12.35 33.87
C GLU A 254 -1.76 -11.64 33.56
N GLN A 255 -1.56 -11.22 32.31
CA GLN A 255 -0.38 -10.46 31.94
C GLN A 255 -0.30 -9.10 32.64
N LYS A 256 -1.41 -8.36 32.73
CA LYS A 256 -1.48 -7.10 33.50
C LYS A 256 -1.09 -7.31 34.95
N ARG A 257 -1.57 -8.40 35.57
CA ARG A 257 -1.30 -8.78 36.96
C ARG A 257 0.17 -9.12 37.16
N VAL A 258 0.73 -10.02 36.34
CA VAL A 258 2.14 -10.47 36.44
C VAL A 258 3.12 -9.30 36.23
N MET A 259 2.78 -8.36 35.35
CA MET A 259 3.60 -7.18 35.10
C MET A 259 3.42 -6.05 36.12
N ASN A 260 2.41 -6.14 37.00
CA ASN A 260 1.94 -5.03 37.83
C ASN A 260 1.74 -3.73 37.02
N ALA A 261 1.10 -3.86 35.85
CA ALA A 261 1.08 -2.82 34.82
C ALA A 261 -0.04 -1.79 35.03
N GLY A 262 0.32 -0.51 34.90
CA GLY A 262 -0.59 0.64 34.84
C GLY A 262 -1.36 0.73 33.52
N VAL A 263 -2.10 1.83 33.33
CA VAL A 263 -2.90 2.07 32.12
C VAL A 263 -2.02 2.46 30.92
N ASP A 264 -0.93 3.16 31.15
CA ASP A 264 -0.02 3.62 30.09
C ASP A 264 1.01 2.56 29.69
N ASP A 265 1.09 1.44 30.41
CA ASP A 265 2.04 0.39 30.09
C ASP A 265 1.64 -0.39 28.85
N LEU A 266 2.66 -0.79 28.09
CA LEU A 266 2.48 -1.61 26.89
C LEU A 266 1.89 -2.98 27.28
N VAL A 267 0.94 -3.44 26.50
CA VAL A 267 0.39 -4.79 26.63
C VAL A 267 1.42 -5.84 26.22
N PHE A 268 2.23 -5.58 25.19
CA PHE A 268 3.22 -6.54 24.69
C PHE A 268 4.63 -5.96 24.67
N PRO A 269 5.26 -5.69 25.82
CA PRO A 269 6.62 -5.18 25.86
C PRO A 269 7.65 -6.27 25.59
N THR A 270 8.88 -5.85 25.30
CA THR A 270 10.08 -6.67 25.45
C THR A 270 10.38 -6.92 26.93
N ILE A 271 11.28 -7.85 27.24
CA ILE A 271 11.78 -8.08 28.61
C ILE A 271 12.35 -6.82 29.29
N ARG A 272 12.72 -5.79 28.51
CA ARG A 272 13.22 -4.50 29.01
C ARG A 272 12.14 -3.41 29.06
N GLY A 273 10.85 -3.76 28.96
CA GLY A 273 9.74 -2.81 28.98
C GLY A 273 9.57 -1.98 27.70
N ARG A 274 10.40 -2.19 26.67
CA ARG A 274 10.36 -1.42 25.41
C ARG A 274 9.37 -2.03 24.41
N ARG A 275 8.94 -1.24 23.43
CA ARG A 275 8.16 -1.72 22.27
C ARG A 275 8.87 -2.84 21.53
N ARG A 276 8.10 -3.83 21.05
CA ARG A 276 8.65 -4.94 20.25
C ARG A 276 8.86 -4.50 18.80
N ASP A 277 9.99 -4.90 18.23
CA ASP A 277 10.19 -4.80 16.79
C ASP A 277 9.36 -5.87 16.07
N MET A 278 8.16 -5.47 15.66
CA MET A 278 7.21 -6.37 15.04
C MET A 278 7.55 -6.73 13.59
N GLN A 279 8.61 -6.18 13.00
CA GLN A 279 9.18 -6.74 11.76
C GLN A 279 9.78 -8.12 11.99
N ARG A 280 10.22 -8.39 13.23
CA ARG A 280 10.81 -9.67 13.65
C ARG A 280 9.80 -10.65 14.23
N PHE A 281 8.52 -10.30 14.32
CA PHE A 281 7.45 -11.17 14.86
C PHE A 281 7.49 -12.60 14.26
N ALA A 282 7.60 -12.72 12.93
CA ALA A 282 7.67 -14.02 12.29
C ALA A 282 8.89 -14.83 12.74
N LYS A 283 10.06 -14.18 12.83
CA LYS A 283 11.33 -14.80 13.18
C LYS A 283 11.36 -15.20 14.65
N ASP A 284 10.99 -14.28 15.53
CA ASP A 284 11.25 -14.39 16.97
C ASP A 284 10.12 -15.13 17.70
N ILE A 285 8.89 -15.19 17.16
CA ILE A 285 7.73 -15.78 17.86
C ILE A 285 7.02 -16.82 16.99
N LEU A 286 6.49 -16.42 15.84
CA LEU A 286 5.58 -17.26 15.06
C LEU A 286 6.27 -18.51 14.51
N ARG A 287 7.46 -18.40 13.92
CA ARG A 287 8.20 -19.57 13.40
C ARG A 287 8.60 -20.54 14.51
N PRO A 288 9.19 -20.10 15.65
CA PRO A 288 9.41 -20.99 16.79
C PRO A 288 8.14 -21.70 17.27
N SER A 289 7.00 -21.00 17.32
CA SER A 289 5.72 -21.63 17.70
C SER A 289 5.22 -22.63 16.66
N LEU A 290 5.33 -22.33 15.36
CA LEU A 290 5.01 -23.27 14.28
C LEU A 290 5.84 -24.56 14.40
N THR A 291 7.15 -24.43 14.64
CA THR A 291 8.05 -25.57 14.86
C THR A 291 7.62 -26.41 16.07
N ARG A 292 7.31 -25.77 17.22
CA ARG A 292 6.82 -26.49 18.41
C ARG A 292 5.49 -27.21 18.18
N SER A 293 4.65 -26.70 17.28
CA SER A 293 3.37 -27.30 16.92
C SER A 293 3.47 -28.35 15.80
N GLY A 294 4.66 -28.60 15.24
CA GLY A 294 4.81 -29.47 14.07
C GLY A 294 4.17 -28.92 12.80
N LEU A 295 3.86 -27.62 12.75
CA LEU A 295 3.19 -26.98 11.61
C LEU A 295 4.24 -26.41 10.64
N ARG A 296 4.03 -26.62 9.34
CA ARG A 296 4.88 -26.09 8.29
C ARG A 296 4.10 -25.08 7.43
N VAL A 297 4.71 -23.93 7.21
CA VAL A 297 4.19 -22.90 6.32
C VAL A 297 5.00 -22.96 5.01
N PRO A 298 4.35 -22.98 3.84
CA PRO A 298 5.05 -23.03 2.55
C PRO A 298 6.05 -21.87 2.38
N GLU A 299 7.16 -22.16 1.69
CA GLU A 299 8.14 -21.13 1.34
C GLU A 299 7.51 -20.01 0.50
N GLY A 300 8.01 -18.79 0.65
CA GLY A 300 7.47 -17.61 -0.02
C GLY A 300 6.19 -17.04 0.61
N SER A 301 5.58 -17.70 1.60
CA SER A 301 4.43 -17.15 2.35
C SER A 301 4.80 -15.85 3.07
N ALA A 302 3.86 -14.89 3.10
CA ALA A 302 4.01 -13.65 3.86
C ALA A 302 3.79 -13.87 5.37
N VAL A 303 4.71 -14.61 6.01
CA VAL A 303 4.54 -15.17 7.38
C VAL A 303 4.22 -14.11 8.43
N ASN A 304 4.79 -12.89 8.34
CA ASN A 304 4.48 -11.79 9.26
C ASN A 304 3.00 -11.37 9.27
N TYR A 305 2.24 -11.69 8.21
CA TYR A 305 0.81 -11.40 8.10
C TYR A 305 -0.06 -12.65 8.22
N LEU A 306 0.52 -13.84 8.46
CA LEU A 306 -0.20 -15.10 8.52
C LEU A 306 -1.37 -15.03 9.51
N ALA A 307 -1.14 -14.53 10.73
CA ALA A 307 -2.18 -14.42 11.76
C ALA A 307 -3.41 -13.64 11.29
N ARG A 308 -3.18 -12.46 10.70
CA ARG A 308 -4.24 -11.63 10.17
C ARG A 308 -4.95 -12.26 8.96
N LYS A 309 -4.19 -12.85 8.03
CA LYS A 309 -4.76 -13.54 6.87
C LYS A 309 -5.66 -14.70 7.32
N THR A 310 -5.18 -15.49 8.28
CA THR A 310 -5.93 -16.60 8.88
C THR A 310 -7.19 -16.11 9.58
N PHE A 311 -7.11 -15.07 10.41
CA PHE A 311 -8.30 -14.49 11.04
C PHE A 311 -9.36 -14.08 10.00
N ILE A 312 -8.95 -13.32 8.98
CA ILE A 312 -9.87 -12.87 7.91
C ILE A 312 -10.48 -14.06 7.18
N SER A 313 -9.67 -15.05 6.79
CA SER A 313 -10.13 -16.23 6.07
C SER A 313 -11.13 -17.05 6.89
N LEU A 314 -10.85 -17.24 8.19
CA LEU A 314 -11.75 -17.98 9.08
C LEU A 314 -13.08 -17.25 9.24
N MET A 315 -13.07 -15.93 9.49
CA MET A 315 -14.30 -15.13 9.59
C MET A 315 -15.15 -15.22 8.31
N ILE A 316 -14.52 -15.07 7.14
CA ILE A 316 -15.23 -15.18 5.86
C ILE A 316 -15.78 -16.59 5.66
N SER A 317 -15.02 -17.63 5.99
CA SER A 317 -15.47 -19.03 5.88
C SER A 317 -16.64 -19.37 6.81
N GLN A 318 -16.75 -18.66 7.93
CA GLN A 318 -17.86 -18.76 8.88
C GLN A 318 -19.07 -17.89 8.49
N GLY A 319 -19.06 -17.27 7.30
CA GLY A 319 -20.18 -16.48 6.80
C GLY A 319 -20.21 -15.02 7.26
N ALA A 320 -19.15 -14.53 7.92
CA ALA A 320 -19.09 -13.11 8.30
C ALA A 320 -19.07 -12.22 7.04
N SER A 321 -19.84 -11.13 7.07
CA SER A 321 -19.86 -10.20 5.93
C SER A 321 -18.49 -9.53 5.74
N PRO A 322 -18.05 -9.27 4.49
CA PRO A 322 -16.80 -8.56 4.24
C PRO A 322 -16.73 -7.18 4.92
N SER A 323 -17.88 -6.52 5.11
CA SER A 323 -17.99 -5.25 5.84
C SER A 323 -17.71 -5.39 7.33
N LEU A 324 -18.25 -6.43 7.98
CA LEU A 324 -17.95 -6.72 9.39
C LEU A 324 -16.47 -7.04 9.58
N VAL A 325 -15.91 -7.89 8.72
CA VAL A 325 -14.49 -8.22 8.79
C VAL A 325 -13.64 -6.97 8.57
N ALA A 326 -13.97 -6.15 7.58
CA ALA A 326 -13.29 -4.89 7.30
C ALA A 326 -13.28 -3.92 8.50
N LEU A 327 -14.41 -3.81 9.22
CA LEU A 327 -14.53 -3.04 10.46
C LEU A 327 -13.57 -3.57 11.53
N LEU A 328 -13.60 -4.88 11.82
CA LEU A 328 -12.78 -5.50 12.85
C LEU A 328 -11.28 -5.38 12.58
N VAL A 329 -10.87 -5.52 11.32
CA VAL A 329 -9.45 -5.52 10.97
C VAL A 329 -8.94 -4.12 10.57
N GLY A 330 -9.81 -3.13 10.41
CA GLY A 330 -9.45 -1.80 9.89
C GLY A 330 -8.91 -1.87 8.46
N SER A 331 -9.72 -2.39 7.55
CA SER A 331 -9.48 -2.48 6.10
C SER A 331 -10.71 -1.96 5.33
N SER A 332 -10.63 -1.86 4.00
CA SER A 332 -11.84 -1.67 3.18
C SER A 332 -12.47 -3.02 2.82
N ALA A 333 -13.80 -3.06 2.74
CA ALA A 333 -14.54 -4.25 2.30
C ALA A 333 -14.11 -4.69 0.88
N GLN A 334 -13.87 -3.74 -0.02
CA GLN A 334 -13.34 -4.00 -1.36
C GLN A 334 -12.00 -4.73 -1.33
N GLN A 335 -11.10 -4.35 -0.42
CA GLN A 335 -9.81 -5.03 -0.29
C GLN A 335 -9.99 -6.46 0.25
N ILE A 336 -10.91 -6.66 1.19
CA ILE A 336 -11.24 -8.00 1.71
C ILE A 336 -11.79 -8.87 0.57
N LEU A 337 -12.79 -8.39 -0.16
CA LEU A 337 -13.38 -9.09 -1.30
C LEU A 337 -12.32 -9.47 -2.35
N ARG A 338 -11.54 -8.49 -2.81
CA ARG A 338 -10.50 -8.70 -3.82
C ARG A 338 -9.48 -9.77 -3.41
N THR A 339 -9.21 -9.89 -2.11
CA THR A 339 -8.14 -10.76 -1.61
C THR A 339 -8.66 -12.14 -1.19
N TYR A 340 -9.82 -12.21 -0.54
CA TYR A 340 -10.29 -13.41 0.16
C TYR A 340 -11.59 -13.98 -0.39
N THR A 341 -12.31 -13.26 -1.24
CA THR A 341 -13.47 -13.80 -1.95
C THR A 341 -13.11 -14.01 -3.42
N LYS A 342 -12.17 -14.92 -3.67
CA LYS A 342 -12.03 -15.48 -5.01
C LYS A 342 -13.16 -16.48 -5.18
N VAL A 343 -14.24 -16.05 -5.83
CA VAL A 343 -15.33 -16.93 -6.23
C VAL A 343 -14.74 -17.99 -7.14
N ARG A 344 -14.74 -19.26 -6.71
CA ARG A 344 -14.44 -20.37 -7.61
C ARG A 344 -15.71 -20.70 -8.37
N GLN A 345 -15.56 -21.12 -9.62
CA GLN A 345 -16.71 -21.45 -10.47
C GLN A 345 -17.57 -22.59 -9.86
N GLU A 346 -16.91 -23.49 -9.13
CA GLU A 346 -17.51 -24.57 -8.33
C GLU A 346 -18.43 -24.04 -7.21
N ASP A 347 -18.03 -22.96 -6.53
CA ASP A 347 -18.81 -22.34 -5.44
C ASP A 347 -20.11 -21.73 -5.96
N THR A 348 -20.08 -21.17 -7.18
CA THR A 348 -21.27 -20.64 -7.85
C THR A 348 -22.29 -21.72 -8.19
N VAL A 349 -21.85 -22.89 -8.68
CA VAL A 349 -22.76 -24.00 -9.02
C VAL A 349 -23.43 -24.54 -7.76
N ALA A 350 -22.65 -24.79 -6.69
CA ALA A 350 -23.18 -25.25 -5.41
C ALA A 350 -24.10 -24.21 -4.73
N ALA A 351 -23.83 -22.92 -4.89
CA ALA A 351 -24.71 -21.86 -4.41
C ALA A 351 -26.04 -21.81 -5.18
N MET A 352 -26.01 -21.93 -6.51
CA MET A 352 -27.22 -21.97 -7.34
C MET A 352 -28.05 -23.22 -7.09
N GLN A 353 -27.42 -24.38 -6.87
CA GLN A 353 -28.13 -25.61 -6.50
C GLN A 353 -28.83 -25.49 -5.14
N ARG A 354 -28.17 -24.86 -4.14
CA ARG A 354 -28.80 -24.58 -2.84
C ARG A 354 -29.97 -23.60 -2.96
N LEU A 355 -29.83 -22.55 -3.77
CA LEU A 355 -30.92 -21.62 -4.05
C LEU A 355 -32.11 -22.33 -4.70
N ALA A 356 -31.86 -23.13 -5.75
CA ALA A 356 -32.90 -23.92 -6.41
C ALA A 356 -33.60 -24.87 -5.42
N ALA A 357 -32.84 -25.58 -4.58
CA ALA A 357 -33.41 -26.47 -3.56
C ALA A 357 -34.27 -25.71 -2.54
N SER A 358 -33.86 -24.51 -2.12
CA SER A 358 -34.62 -23.68 -1.17
C SER A 358 -35.93 -23.13 -1.77
N MET A 359 -35.97 -22.87 -3.08
CA MET A 359 -37.18 -22.42 -3.78
C MET A 359 -38.16 -23.58 -4.02
N THR A 360 -37.64 -24.79 -4.25
CA THR A 360 -38.48 -26.00 -4.40
C THR A 360 -39.09 -26.42 -3.07
N THR A 361 -38.34 -26.34 -1.95
CA THR A 361 -38.85 -26.66 -0.60
C THR A 361 -39.88 -25.64 -0.12
N ALA A 362 -39.67 -24.35 -0.38
CA ALA A 362 -40.69 -23.33 -0.08
C ALA A 362 -41.97 -23.55 -0.89
N SER A 363 -41.86 -23.95 -2.17
CA SER A 363 -43.03 -24.25 -3.00
C SER A 363 -43.82 -25.46 -2.49
N SER A 364 -43.18 -26.50 -1.95
CA SER A 364 -43.88 -27.69 -1.43
C SER A 364 -44.59 -27.48 -0.10
N ASP A 365 -44.05 -26.65 0.78
CA ASP A 365 -44.70 -26.31 2.06
C ASP A 365 -45.92 -25.41 1.85
N THR A 366 -45.85 -24.49 0.87
CA THR A 366 -46.98 -23.60 0.57
C THR A 366 -48.17 -24.37 -0.04
N THR A 367 -47.95 -25.37 -0.89
CA THR A 367 -49.06 -26.21 -1.42
C THR A 367 -49.71 -27.10 -0.36
N SER A 368 -48.99 -27.46 0.70
CA SER A 368 -49.53 -28.25 1.81
C SER A 368 -50.45 -27.44 2.73
N GLU A 369 -50.13 -26.17 3.00
CA GLU A 369 -50.98 -25.30 3.83
C GLU A 369 -52.27 -24.88 3.10
N PHE A 370 -52.21 -24.60 1.79
CA PHE A 370 -53.42 -24.25 1.03
C PHE A 370 -54.38 -25.43 0.79
N ALA A 371 -53.90 -26.68 0.88
CA ALA A 371 -54.74 -27.87 0.72
C ALA A 371 -55.48 -28.28 2.01
N GLN A 372 -55.12 -27.73 3.18
CA GLN A 372 -55.78 -28.03 4.46
C GLN A 372 -56.85 -27.00 4.88
N THR A 373 -57.03 -25.94 4.10
CA THR A 373 -58.04 -24.88 4.33
C THR A 373 -59.11 -24.77 3.24
N ALA A 374 -59.25 -25.79 2.38
CA ALA A 374 -60.27 -25.84 1.32
C ALA A 374 -61.36 -26.87 1.63
#